data_AF-A0A109K3L6-F1
#
_entry.id   AF-A0A109K3L6-F1
#
_cell.length_a   1.000
_cell.length_b   1.000
_cell.length_c   1.000
_cell.angle_alpha   90.00
_cell.angle_beta   90.00
_cell.angle_gamma   90.00
#
_symmetry.space_group_name_H-M   'P 1'
#
loop_
_entity.id
_entity.type
_entity.pdbx_description
1 polymer ?
#
loop_
_entity_poly.entity_id
_entity_poly.type
_entity_poly.pdbx_seq_one_letter_code
_entity_poly.pdbx_strand_id
1 'polypeptide(L)'
;MKVLLIKAKGGFGNRMLSAVTGVVLAELGGRVPVIDWRDGTYAPAGVNVYPLLFQDPVGIDPACYDDEREVAPALWSGQLASHPVDIVSESFPRSHSSPFIYRKLSIDLAGEDPPQTVGVFWSYLPKLLRLRHRMNRDPRFAGRSRGEIIHEKLKLHFTPTPLVLNAVDALFADRGRAVIGVHVRFTDRKVSISRIERELRRLRKRLPDSDIFLATDNAEIQTRIKESFQRVFLVDKALTCDGRPLHEAADTFEDPLREARNALIDMWALARCDWLIHSSQSTFSVTAALIGKIPPTRQIDVDGTNLKVILKQCFQSLS
;
A
#
# COMPACT_ATOMS: atom_id res chain seq x y z
N MET A 1 -21.51 -11.64 16.04
CA MET A 1 -20.18 -11.69 15.40
C MET A 1 -19.51 -10.35 15.61
N LYS A 2 -18.26 -10.28 16.10
CA LYS A 2 -17.54 -9.00 16.22
C LYS A 2 -16.76 -8.72 14.93
N VAL A 3 -16.76 -7.46 14.49
CA VAL A 3 -16.03 -7.02 13.29
C VAL A 3 -15.07 -5.88 13.60
N LEU A 4 -14.06 -5.73 12.74
CA LEU A 4 -13.19 -4.55 12.70
C LEU A 4 -13.27 -3.93 11.31
N LEU A 5 -13.88 -2.75 11.20
CA LEU A 5 -13.86 -1.96 9.97
C LEU A 5 -12.50 -1.31 9.79
N ILE A 6 -11.88 -1.52 8.63
CA ILE A 6 -10.53 -1.05 8.31
C ILE A 6 -10.64 0.03 7.24
N LYS A 7 -10.47 1.30 7.63
CA LYS A 7 -10.64 2.46 6.74
C LYS A 7 -9.40 2.74 5.90
N ALA A 8 -9.60 3.17 4.66
CA ALA A 8 -8.54 3.63 3.77
C ALA A 8 -7.95 4.98 4.18
N LYS A 9 -6.66 5.18 3.85
CA LYS A 9 -6.03 6.51 3.71
C LYS A 9 -4.72 6.43 2.93
N GLY A 10 -4.47 7.40 2.03
CA GLY A 10 -3.22 7.53 1.27
C GLY A 10 -3.17 6.67 0.01
N GLY A 11 -2.02 6.55 -0.66
CA GLY A 11 -1.88 5.68 -1.83
C GLY A 11 -1.84 4.18 -1.48
N PHE A 12 -1.91 3.29 -2.49
CA PHE A 12 -2.02 1.83 -2.30
C PHE A 12 -1.03 1.23 -1.31
N GLY A 13 0.26 1.57 -1.39
CA GLY A 13 1.26 1.04 -0.46
C GLY A 13 0.94 1.35 1.01
N ASN A 14 0.45 2.56 1.30
CA ASN A 14 0.00 2.92 2.64
C ASN A 14 -1.30 2.20 3.00
N ARG A 15 -2.31 2.23 2.12
CA ARG A 15 -3.61 1.58 2.35
C ARG A 15 -3.45 0.10 2.69
N MET A 16 -2.68 -0.64 1.88
CA MET A 16 -2.49 -2.08 2.04
C MET A 16 -1.70 -2.42 3.30
N LEU A 17 -0.56 -1.77 3.55
CA LEU A 17 0.26 -2.07 4.73
C LEU A 17 -0.40 -1.61 6.05
N SER A 18 -1.16 -0.50 6.02
CA SER A 18 -2.01 -0.12 7.15
C SER A 18 -3.14 -1.13 7.34
N ALA A 19 -3.83 -1.55 6.28
CA ALA A 19 -4.89 -2.52 6.38
C ALA A 19 -4.40 -3.90 6.88
N VAL A 20 -3.19 -4.33 6.52
CA VAL A 20 -2.54 -5.51 7.13
C VAL A 20 -2.40 -5.36 8.64
N THR A 21 -2.10 -4.15 9.13
CA THR A 21 -2.11 -3.89 10.58
C THR A 21 -3.51 -4.10 11.16
N GLY A 22 -4.55 -3.60 10.48
CA GLY A 22 -5.95 -3.82 10.85
C GLY A 22 -6.35 -5.30 10.85
N VAL A 23 -5.96 -6.07 9.83
CA VAL A 23 -6.22 -7.51 9.74
C VAL A 23 -5.60 -8.25 10.93
N VAL A 24 -4.32 -8.00 11.21
CA VAL A 24 -3.64 -8.62 12.36
C VAL A 24 -4.29 -8.20 13.68
N LEU A 25 -4.71 -6.94 13.80
CA LEU A 25 -5.42 -6.44 14.97
C LEU A 25 -6.78 -7.13 15.15
N ALA A 26 -7.53 -7.33 14.06
CA ALA A 26 -8.80 -8.06 14.08
C ALA A 26 -8.59 -9.49 14.56
N GLU A 27 -7.59 -10.19 14.01
CA GLU A 27 -7.24 -11.55 14.42
C GLU A 27 -6.90 -11.62 15.91
N LEU A 28 -6.04 -10.72 16.39
CA LEU A 28 -5.66 -10.62 17.82
C LEU A 28 -6.84 -10.27 18.75
N GLY A 29 -7.90 -9.65 18.22
CA GLY A 29 -9.13 -9.33 18.95
C GLY A 29 -10.26 -10.35 18.77
N GLY A 30 -10.05 -11.41 17.99
CA GLY A 30 -11.10 -12.37 17.65
C GLY A 30 -12.24 -11.76 16.80
N ARG A 31 -11.91 -10.75 15.98
CA ARG A 31 -12.84 -10.04 15.10
C ARG A 31 -12.66 -10.46 13.64
N VAL A 32 -13.72 -10.34 12.85
CA VAL A 32 -13.65 -10.46 11.39
C VAL A 32 -13.15 -9.13 10.79
N PRO A 33 -12.07 -9.11 9.98
CA PRO A 33 -11.59 -7.90 9.34
C PRO A 33 -12.44 -7.54 8.12
N VAL A 34 -13.08 -6.37 8.14
CA VAL A 34 -13.89 -5.87 7.01
C VAL A 34 -13.19 -4.64 6.43
N ILE A 35 -12.77 -4.71 5.17
CA ILE A 35 -12.03 -3.62 4.53
C ILE A 35 -13.04 -2.62 3.93
N ASP A 36 -12.98 -1.39 4.42
CA ASP A 36 -13.88 -0.31 4.03
C ASP A 36 -13.10 0.83 3.36
N TRP A 37 -13.05 0.77 2.03
CA TRP A 37 -12.39 1.76 1.19
C TRP A 37 -13.40 2.56 0.37
N ARG A 38 -14.50 2.96 1.02
CA ARG A 38 -15.56 3.83 0.46
C ARG A 38 -15.18 5.32 0.42
N ASP A 39 -13.88 5.63 0.40
CA ASP A 39 -13.32 6.95 0.66
C ASP A 39 -13.34 7.92 -0.53
N GLY A 40 -13.91 7.51 -1.67
CA GLY A 40 -14.07 8.40 -2.82
C GLY A 40 -12.81 8.60 -3.66
N THR A 41 -11.68 7.96 -3.35
CA THR A 41 -10.41 8.25 -4.06
C THR A 41 -10.31 7.62 -5.45
N TYR A 42 -10.82 6.39 -5.61
CA TYR A 42 -10.67 5.59 -6.83
C TYR A 42 -12.02 5.12 -7.42
N ALA A 43 -13.11 5.55 -6.78
CA ALA A 43 -14.50 5.32 -7.15
C ALA A 43 -15.32 6.44 -6.47
N PRO A 44 -16.57 6.70 -6.88
CA PRO A 44 -17.43 7.66 -6.19
C PRO A 44 -17.51 7.38 -4.67
N ALA A 45 -17.61 8.44 -3.86
CA ALA A 45 -17.74 8.31 -2.41
C ALA A 45 -18.92 7.38 -2.05
N GLY A 46 -18.72 6.50 -1.06
CA GLY A 46 -19.70 5.46 -0.70
C GLY A 46 -19.55 4.14 -1.46
N VAL A 47 -18.87 4.10 -2.61
CA VAL A 47 -18.58 2.85 -3.34
C VAL A 47 -17.34 2.19 -2.77
N ASN A 48 -17.45 0.94 -2.28
CA ASN A 48 -16.30 0.24 -1.73
C ASN A 48 -15.39 -0.25 -2.85
N VAL A 49 -14.22 0.38 -3.01
CA VAL A 49 -13.31 0.03 -4.11
C VAL A 49 -12.54 -1.26 -3.87
N TYR A 50 -12.48 -1.75 -2.63
CA TYR A 50 -11.73 -2.95 -2.27
C TYR A 50 -12.13 -4.20 -3.10
N PRO A 51 -13.40 -4.63 -3.15
CA PRO A 51 -13.81 -5.78 -3.96
C PRO A 51 -13.72 -5.55 -5.48
N LEU A 52 -13.60 -4.30 -5.94
CA LEU A 52 -13.41 -3.99 -7.37
C LEU A 52 -11.97 -4.20 -7.83
N LEU A 53 -11.04 -4.27 -6.88
CA LEU A 53 -9.58 -4.31 -7.11
C LEU A 53 -8.94 -5.60 -6.61
N PHE A 54 -9.46 -6.16 -5.52
CA PHE A 54 -8.94 -7.36 -4.86
C PHE A 54 -10.00 -8.42 -4.72
N GLN A 55 -9.56 -9.66 -4.59
CA GLN A 55 -10.38 -10.76 -4.13
C GLN A 55 -10.69 -10.53 -2.65
N ASP A 56 -11.98 -10.47 -2.31
CA ASP A 56 -12.46 -10.27 -0.95
C ASP A 56 -12.82 -11.63 -0.33
N PRO A 57 -11.95 -12.21 0.52
CA PRO A 57 -12.23 -13.50 1.16
C PRO A 57 -13.30 -13.41 2.25
N VAL A 58 -13.63 -12.20 2.71
CA VAL A 58 -14.61 -11.98 3.79
C VAL A 58 -16.00 -11.75 3.22
N GLY A 59 -16.10 -10.99 2.12
CA GLY A 59 -17.34 -10.81 1.36
C GLY A 59 -18.45 -10.09 2.13
N ILE A 60 -18.09 -9.33 3.17
CA ILE A 60 -19.03 -8.56 3.98
C ILE A 60 -19.03 -7.12 3.49
N ASP A 61 -20.21 -6.62 3.11
CA ASP A 61 -20.38 -5.21 2.77
C ASP A 61 -20.26 -4.35 4.06
N PRO A 62 -19.31 -3.40 4.13
CA PRO A 62 -19.21 -2.50 5.28
C PRO A 62 -20.45 -1.64 5.50
N ALA A 63 -21.28 -1.42 4.48
CA ALA A 63 -22.52 -0.64 4.59
C ALA A 63 -23.54 -1.26 5.56
N CYS A 64 -23.45 -2.57 5.82
CA CYS A 64 -24.31 -3.25 6.80
C CYS A 64 -24.17 -2.70 8.23
N TYR A 65 -23.12 -1.92 8.52
CA TYR A 65 -22.86 -1.37 9.84
C TYR A 65 -23.09 0.15 9.92
N ASP A 66 -23.55 0.81 8.86
CA ASP A 66 -23.56 2.29 8.81
C ASP A 66 -24.42 2.93 9.92
N ASP A 67 -25.51 2.27 10.30
CA ASP A 67 -26.44 2.73 11.35
C ASP A 67 -26.01 2.34 12.78
N GLU A 68 -24.91 1.60 12.95
CA GLU A 68 -24.45 1.13 14.26
C GLU A 68 -24.01 2.29 15.15
N ARG A 69 -24.46 2.24 16.41
CA ARG A 69 -24.19 3.27 17.42
C ARG A 69 -23.31 2.78 18.56
N GLU A 70 -23.33 1.47 18.84
CA GLU A 70 -22.49 0.84 19.85
C GLU A 70 -21.15 0.41 19.26
N VAL A 71 -20.32 1.40 18.94
CA VAL A 71 -19.07 1.22 18.18
C VAL A 71 -17.85 1.71 18.98
N ALA A 72 -16.67 1.18 18.64
CA ALA A 72 -15.42 1.60 19.24
C ALA A 72 -14.43 2.09 18.17
N PRO A 73 -13.89 3.32 18.27
CA PRO A 73 -14.22 4.38 19.25
C PRO A 73 -15.63 4.97 19.08
N ALA A 74 -16.21 5.47 20.17
CA ALA A 74 -17.57 6.07 20.18
C ALA A 74 -17.73 7.27 19.23
N LEU A 75 -16.62 7.92 18.85
CA LEU A 75 -16.64 8.97 17.82
C LEU A 75 -17.20 8.49 16.49
N TRP A 76 -17.23 7.20 16.20
CA TRP A 76 -17.81 6.66 14.96
C TRP A 76 -19.32 6.40 15.01
N SER A 77 -19.96 6.57 16.18
CA SER A 77 -21.37 6.24 16.40
C SER A 77 -22.27 6.96 15.39
N GLY A 78 -22.99 6.19 14.56
CA GLY A 78 -23.92 6.72 13.55
C GLY A 78 -23.26 7.45 12.37
N GLN A 79 -21.94 7.31 12.20
CA GLN A 79 -21.21 7.90 11.08
C GLN A 79 -20.15 6.96 10.50
N LEU A 80 -20.44 5.66 10.51
CA LEU A 80 -19.52 4.65 9.97
C LEU A 80 -19.38 4.74 8.45
N ALA A 81 -20.27 5.41 7.72
CA ALA A 81 -20.05 5.71 6.29
C ALA A 81 -18.98 6.79 6.05
N SER A 82 -18.67 7.62 7.06
CA SER A 82 -17.78 8.78 6.90
C SER A 82 -16.32 8.39 6.70
N HIS A 83 -15.56 9.28 6.06
CA HIS A 83 -14.11 9.11 5.92
C HIS A 83 -13.39 9.67 7.17
N PRO A 84 -12.29 9.05 7.65
CA PRO A 84 -11.60 9.53 8.86
C PRO A 84 -11.15 10.98 8.78
N VAL A 85 -10.83 11.50 7.58
CA VAL A 85 -10.39 12.90 7.42
C VAL A 85 -11.52 13.90 7.68
N ASP A 86 -12.76 13.54 7.35
CA ASP A 86 -13.91 14.43 7.53
C ASP A 86 -14.19 14.58 9.02
N ILE A 87 -14.22 13.45 9.74
CA ILE A 87 -14.36 13.44 11.21
C ILE A 87 -13.21 14.21 11.88
N VAL A 88 -11.97 14.07 11.39
CA VAL A 88 -10.83 14.86 11.90
C VAL A 88 -11.02 16.35 11.63
N SER A 89 -11.53 16.73 10.47
CA SER A 89 -11.73 18.13 10.10
C SER A 89 -12.80 18.80 10.95
N GLU A 90 -13.88 18.07 11.22
CA GLU A 90 -15.00 18.55 12.04
C GLU A 90 -14.66 18.56 13.54
N SER A 91 -14.13 17.45 14.05
CA SER A 91 -13.94 17.25 15.50
C SER A 91 -12.58 17.73 16.01
N PHE A 92 -11.57 17.82 15.14
CA PHE A 92 -10.18 18.13 15.53
C PHE A 92 -9.48 19.07 14.53
N PRO A 93 -10.03 20.27 14.24
CA PRO A 93 -9.60 21.13 13.13
C PRO A 93 -8.13 21.63 13.22
N ARG A 94 -7.49 21.49 14.38
CA ARG A 94 -6.08 21.88 14.60
C ARG A 94 -5.11 20.69 14.56
N SER A 95 -5.57 19.50 14.20
CA SER A 95 -4.81 18.25 14.35
C SER A 95 -4.64 17.43 13.07
N HIS A 96 -4.93 17.99 11.89
CA HIS A 96 -4.80 17.28 10.60
C HIS A 96 -3.41 16.70 10.34
N SER A 97 -2.36 17.38 10.82
CA SER A 97 -0.97 16.94 10.69
C SER A 97 -0.47 16.10 11.87
N SER A 98 -1.28 15.89 12.90
CA SER A 98 -0.88 15.15 14.09
C SER A 98 -0.70 13.67 13.77
N PRO A 99 0.50 13.09 13.98
CA PRO A 99 0.72 11.67 13.73
C PRO A 99 -0.02 10.78 14.74
N PHE A 100 -0.62 11.35 15.79
CA PHE A 100 -1.33 10.64 16.85
C PHE A 100 -2.85 10.67 16.70
N ILE A 101 -3.38 11.45 15.74
CA ILE A 101 -4.85 11.63 15.60
C ILE A 101 -5.58 10.31 15.34
N TYR A 102 -4.93 9.36 14.67
CA TYR A 102 -5.49 8.03 14.44
C TYR A 102 -5.89 7.31 15.73
N ARG A 103 -5.20 7.57 16.85
CA ARG A 103 -5.50 6.96 18.16
C ARG A 103 -6.86 7.38 18.72
N LYS A 104 -7.41 8.51 18.27
CA LYS A 104 -8.75 8.97 18.66
C LYS A 104 -9.87 8.26 17.90
N LEU A 105 -9.55 7.77 16.71
CA LEU A 105 -10.50 7.24 15.74
C LEU A 105 -10.21 5.78 15.38
N SER A 106 -9.32 5.11 16.13
CA SER A 106 -9.05 3.68 16.02
C SER A 106 -9.14 3.02 17.39
N ILE A 107 -9.51 1.75 17.43
CA ILE A 107 -9.37 0.93 18.64
C ILE A 107 -7.90 0.91 19.08
N ASP A 108 -7.68 0.73 20.39
CA ASP A 108 -6.32 0.72 20.90
C ASP A 108 -5.53 -0.48 20.37
N LEU A 109 -4.33 -0.20 19.88
CA LEU A 109 -3.42 -1.21 19.36
C LEU A 109 -2.75 -1.99 20.50
N ALA A 110 -2.51 -1.33 21.64
CA ALA A 110 -1.78 -1.90 22.76
C ALA A 110 -2.68 -2.47 23.86
N GLY A 111 -3.88 -1.91 24.03
CA GLY A 111 -4.85 -2.29 25.04
C GLY A 111 -5.68 -3.53 24.71
N GLU A 112 -6.64 -3.79 25.59
CA GLU A 112 -7.64 -4.85 25.43
C GLU A 112 -8.58 -4.56 24.28
N ASP A 113 -9.09 -5.62 23.65
CA ASP A 113 -10.09 -5.48 22.59
C ASP A 113 -11.41 -4.96 23.18
N PRO A 114 -12.03 -3.91 22.58
CA PRO A 114 -13.25 -3.34 23.13
C PRO A 114 -14.42 -4.36 23.17
N PRO A 115 -15.37 -4.22 24.12
CA PRO A 115 -16.53 -5.10 24.16
C PRO A 115 -17.46 -4.91 22.94
N GLN A 116 -17.49 -3.72 22.33
CA GLN A 116 -18.37 -3.36 21.21
C GLN A 116 -18.24 -4.30 20.02
N THR A 117 -19.38 -4.60 19.40
CA THR A 117 -19.50 -5.50 18.24
C THR A 117 -18.74 -4.97 17.03
N VAL A 118 -18.80 -3.65 16.80
CA VAL A 118 -18.07 -2.98 15.70
C VAL A 118 -16.90 -2.19 16.27
N GLY A 119 -15.69 -2.61 15.90
CA GLY A 119 -14.48 -1.82 16.08
C GLY A 119 -14.13 -1.09 14.80
N VAL A 120 -13.41 0.02 14.89
CA VAL A 120 -12.85 0.74 13.74
C VAL A 120 -11.34 0.86 13.89
N PHE A 121 -10.63 0.65 12.80
CA PHE A 121 -9.20 0.91 12.69
C PHE A 121 -8.91 1.72 11.43
N TRP A 122 -8.05 2.73 11.56
CA TRP A 122 -7.42 3.40 10.42
C TRP A 122 -6.03 3.89 10.79
N SER A 123 -5.17 4.02 9.78
CA SER A 123 -3.92 4.74 9.95
C SER A 123 -3.38 5.17 8.60
N TYR A 124 -2.74 6.34 8.57
CA TYR A 124 -2.03 6.79 7.37
C TYR A 124 -0.78 5.95 7.09
N LEU A 125 -0.08 5.51 8.14
CA LEU A 125 1.15 4.73 8.03
C LEU A 125 0.99 3.39 8.74
N PRO A 126 1.69 2.33 8.29
CA PRO A 126 1.59 1.00 8.90
C PRO A 126 2.03 1.03 10.37
N LYS A 127 1.24 0.40 11.25
CA LYS A 127 1.51 0.38 12.71
C LYS A 127 1.73 -1.02 13.29
N LEU A 128 2.03 -2.01 12.44
CA LEU A 128 2.21 -3.41 12.85
C LEU A 128 3.24 -3.59 13.98
N LEU A 129 4.28 -2.75 14.07
CA LEU A 129 5.24 -2.80 15.18
C LEU A 129 4.61 -2.53 16.55
N ARG A 130 3.55 -1.72 16.63
CA ARG A 130 2.84 -1.46 17.87
C ARG A 130 2.10 -2.71 18.39
N LEU A 131 1.86 -3.70 17.54
CA LEU A 131 1.25 -4.98 17.91
C LEU A 131 2.27 -6.03 18.36
N ARG A 132 3.57 -5.73 18.36
CA ARG A 132 4.65 -6.73 18.59
C ARG A 132 4.47 -7.54 19.88
N HIS A 133 4.13 -6.89 20.99
CA HIS A 133 3.93 -7.61 22.26
C HIS A 133 2.73 -8.57 22.21
N ARG A 134 1.62 -8.15 21.58
CA ARG A 134 0.44 -9.00 21.42
C ARG A 134 0.72 -10.16 20.46
N MET A 135 1.35 -9.88 19.33
CA MET A 135 1.77 -10.90 18.36
C MET A 135 2.70 -11.94 19.00
N ASN A 136 3.66 -11.52 19.84
CA ASN A 136 4.58 -12.46 20.50
C ASN A 136 3.90 -13.40 21.50
N ARG A 137 2.71 -13.04 22.01
CA ARG A 137 1.94 -13.85 22.98
C ARG A 137 0.89 -14.73 22.31
N ASP A 138 0.59 -14.49 21.04
CA ASP A 138 -0.41 -15.22 20.29
C ASP A 138 0.26 -16.31 19.43
N PRO A 139 -0.12 -17.60 19.59
CA PRO A 139 0.50 -18.70 18.86
C PRO A 139 0.47 -18.58 17.33
N ARG A 140 -0.48 -17.82 16.76
CA ARG A 140 -0.56 -17.60 15.29
C ARG A 140 0.57 -16.74 14.74
N PHE A 141 1.19 -15.93 15.59
CA PHE A 141 2.22 -14.95 15.22
C PHE A 141 3.56 -15.15 15.93
N ALA A 142 3.58 -15.80 17.09
CA ALA A 142 4.78 -16.02 17.88
C ALA A 142 5.87 -16.73 17.06
N GLY A 143 7.11 -16.21 17.13
CA GLY A 143 8.26 -16.75 16.41
C GLY A 143 8.34 -16.41 14.92
N ARG A 144 7.31 -15.77 14.33
CA ARG A 144 7.28 -15.42 12.91
C ARG A 144 7.89 -14.04 12.69
N SER A 145 8.62 -13.87 11.58
CA SER A 145 9.13 -12.56 11.21
C SER A 145 8.00 -11.64 10.74
N ARG A 146 8.19 -10.33 10.93
CA ARG A 146 7.24 -9.31 10.45
C ARG A 146 7.00 -9.42 8.94
N GLY A 147 8.05 -9.72 8.16
CA GLY A 147 7.94 -9.86 6.71
C GLY A 147 7.06 -11.04 6.31
N GLU A 148 7.17 -12.17 7.01
CA GLU A 148 6.32 -13.35 6.76
C GLU A 148 4.86 -13.08 7.11
N ILE A 149 4.59 -12.42 8.23
CA ILE A 149 3.23 -12.04 8.63
C ILE A 149 2.64 -11.10 7.59
N ILE A 150 3.35 -10.03 7.20
CA ILE A 150 2.86 -9.08 6.20
C ILE A 150 2.61 -9.78 4.86
N HIS A 151 3.55 -10.59 4.39
CA HIS A 151 3.39 -11.32 3.12
C HIS A 151 2.16 -12.23 3.16
N GLU A 152 1.95 -13.00 4.23
CA GLU A 152 0.76 -13.85 4.36
C GLU A 152 -0.53 -13.03 4.27
N LYS A 153 -0.63 -11.93 5.02
CA LYS A 153 -1.84 -11.11 5.03
C LYS A 153 -2.06 -10.38 3.71
N LEU A 154 -0.99 -9.95 3.03
CA LEU A 154 -1.06 -9.42 1.66
C LEU A 154 -1.58 -10.49 0.68
N LYS A 155 -1.07 -11.72 0.76
CA LYS A 155 -1.52 -12.81 -0.10
C LYS A 155 -3.00 -13.16 0.14
N LEU A 156 -3.43 -13.19 1.39
CA LEU A 156 -4.81 -13.56 1.73
C LEU A 156 -5.83 -12.45 1.39
N HIS A 157 -5.53 -11.21 1.74
CA HIS A 157 -6.50 -10.10 1.65
C HIS A 157 -6.24 -9.13 0.49
N PHE A 158 -5.13 -9.25 -0.23
CA PHE A 158 -4.80 -8.29 -1.29
C PHE A 158 -4.38 -8.97 -2.58
N THR A 159 -4.84 -10.20 -2.84
CA THR A 159 -4.71 -10.78 -4.19
C THR A 159 -5.60 -9.98 -5.15
N PRO A 160 -5.06 -9.42 -6.26
CA PRO A 160 -5.86 -8.65 -7.19
C PRO A 160 -6.93 -9.48 -7.90
N THR A 161 -7.90 -8.79 -8.51
CA THR A 161 -8.86 -9.44 -9.39
C THR A 161 -8.18 -10.12 -10.59
N PRO A 162 -8.82 -11.13 -11.20
CA PRO A 162 -8.29 -11.79 -12.40
C PRO A 162 -7.95 -10.82 -13.53
N LEU A 163 -8.67 -9.72 -13.66
CA LEU A 163 -8.38 -8.68 -14.67
C LEU A 163 -6.98 -8.09 -14.50
N VAL A 164 -6.59 -7.74 -13.27
CA VAL A 164 -5.25 -7.21 -12.98
C VAL A 164 -4.19 -8.29 -13.14
N LEU A 165 -4.46 -9.51 -12.64
CA LEU A 165 -3.51 -10.63 -12.74
C LEU A 165 -3.24 -11.02 -14.20
N ASN A 166 -4.27 -11.12 -15.04
CA ASN A 166 -4.13 -11.43 -16.46
C ASN A 166 -3.31 -10.36 -17.20
N ALA A 167 -3.47 -9.08 -16.85
CA ALA A 167 -2.66 -8.01 -17.41
C ALA A 167 -1.18 -8.15 -17.01
N VAL A 168 -0.91 -8.52 -15.76
CA VAL A 168 0.46 -8.82 -15.29
C VAL A 168 1.01 -10.06 -16.00
N ASP A 169 0.22 -11.10 -16.21
CA ASP A 169 0.64 -12.29 -16.95
C ASP A 169 1.00 -11.95 -18.40
N ALA A 170 0.18 -11.15 -19.09
CA ALA A 170 0.45 -10.70 -20.45
C ALA A 170 1.77 -9.91 -20.57
N LEU A 171 2.12 -9.07 -19.57
CA LEU A 171 3.38 -8.31 -19.57
C LEU A 171 4.64 -9.21 -19.52
N PHE A 172 4.51 -10.42 -18.98
CA PHE A 172 5.62 -11.34 -18.75
C PHE A 172 5.57 -12.61 -19.61
N ALA A 173 4.52 -12.81 -20.42
CA ALA A 173 4.29 -14.05 -21.18
C ALA A 173 5.49 -14.49 -22.03
N ASP A 174 6.16 -13.56 -22.71
CA ASP A 174 7.29 -13.85 -23.59
C ASP A 174 8.66 -13.56 -22.94
N ARG A 175 8.70 -13.44 -21.61
CA ARG A 175 9.90 -13.05 -20.86
C ARG A 175 10.50 -14.22 -20.11
N GLY A 176 11.37 -14.97 -20.81
CA GLY A 176 12.15 -16.06 -20.21
C GLY A 176 13.45 -15.63 -19.52
N ARG A 177 13.75 -14.33 -19.46
CA ARG A 177 15.01 -13.79 -18.92
C ARG A 177 14.78 -13.10 -17.57
N ALA A 178 15.85 -12.95 -16.80
CA ALA A 178 15.80 -12.21 -15.55
C ALA A 178 15.27 -10.79 -15.78
N VAL A 179 14.38 -10.31 -14.92
CA VAL A 179 13.77 -8.99 -15.02
C VAL A 179 14.23 -8.09 -13.88
N ILE A 180 14.76 -6.91 -14.23
CA ILE A 180 15.08 -5.85 -13.27
C ILE A 180 13.89 -4.90 -13.21
N GLY A 181 13.18 -4.91 -12.08
CA GLY A 181 12.14 -3.93 -11.78
C GLY A 181 12.75 -2.61 -11.33
N VAL A 182 12.27 -1.51 -11.90
CA VAL A 182 12.71 -0.15 -11.56
C VAL A 182 11.47 0.66 -11.23
N HIS A 183 11.41 1.17 -9.99
CA HIS A 183 10.32 2.02 -9.55
C HIS A 183 10.81 3.45 -9.33
N VAL A 184 10.24 4.40 -10.08
CA VAL A 184 10.52 5.83 -9.96
C VAL A 184 9.21 6.56 -9.70
N ARG A 185 9.10 7.18 -8.53
CA ARG A 185 7.98 8.06 -8.21
C ARG A 185 8.48 9.50 -8.28
N PHE A 186 8.16 10.21 -9.36
CA PHE A 186 8.76 11.50 -9.66
C PHE A 186 8.02 12.66 -8.99
N THR A 187 6.73 12.48 -8.69
CA THR A 187 5.86 13.54 -8.15
C THR A 187 6.34 14.10 -6.81
N ASP A 188 7.24 13.40 -6.12
CA ASP A 188 7.82 13.81 -4.83
C ASP A 188 9.26 14.37 -4.92
N ARG A 189 9.84 14.54 -6.12
CA ARG A 189 11.18 15.13 -6.41
C ARG A 189 12.40 14.59 -5.61
N LYS A 190 12.24 13.56 -4.78
CA LYS A 190 13.24 13.13 -3.78
C LYS A 190 14.21 12.05 -4.27
N VAL A 191 13.86 11.32 -5.33
CA VAL A 191 14.69 10.21 -5.80
C VAL A 191 15.63 10.69 -6.91
N SER A 192 16.92 10.50 -6.71
CA SER A 192 17.93 10.88 -7.71
C SER A 192 17.91 9.91 -8.89
N ILE A 193 17.30 10.32 -10.01
CA ILE A 193 17.28 9.52 -11.25
C ILE A 193 18.68 9.08 -11.69
N SER A 194 19.69 9.93 -11.52
CA SER A 194 21.08 9.59 -11.84
C SER A 194 21.63 8.44 -11.00
N ARG A 195 21.19 8.29 -9.75
CA ARG A 195 21.55 7.12 -8.93
C ARG A 195 20.88 5.86 -9.46
N ILE A 196 19.59 5.94 -9.81
CA ILE A 196 18.86 4.82 -10.42
C ILE A 196 19.57 4.36 -11.69
N GLU A 197 19.88 5.28 -12.62
CA GLU A 197 20.59 4.95 -13.87
C GLU A 197 21.95 4.30 -13.60
N ARG A 198 22.71 4.81 -12.62
CA ARG A 198 24.01 4.25 -12.24
C ARG A 198 23.88 2.82 -11.73
N GLU A 199 22.96 2.56 -10.79
CA GLU A 199 22.76 1.23 -10.25
C GLU A 199 22.18 0.26 -11.30
N LEU A 200 21.30 0.75 -12.17
CA LEU A 200 20.77 -0.02 -13.30
C LEU A 200 21.87 -0.42 -14.28
N ARG A 201 22.78 0.50 -14.65
CA ARG A 201 23.96 0.18 -15.47
C ARG A 201 24.86 -0.86 -14.78
N ARG A 202 25.10 -0.74 -13.48
CA ARG A 202 25.91 -1.70 -12.72
C ARG A 202 25.28 -3.08 -12.71
N LEU A 203 23.97 -3.17 -12.49
CA LEU A 203 23.26 -4.45 -12.48
C LEU A 203 23.20 -5.07 -13.88
N ARG A 204 22.96 -4.26 -14.92
CA ARG A 204 23.03 -4.68 -16.33
C ARG A 204 24.39 -5.23 -16.73
N LYS A 205 25.51 -4.71 -16.20
CA LYS A 205 26.84 -5.32 -16.44
C LYS A 205 26.94 -6.75 -15.92
N ARG A 206 26.21 -7.08 -14.85
CA ARG A 206 26.15 -8.43 -14.26
C ARG A 206 25.11 -9.32 -14.93
N LEU A 207 24.06 -8.72 -15.47
CA LEU A 207 22.93 -9.38 -16.13
C LEU A 207 22.71 -8.73 -17.51
N PRO A 208 23.62 -8.91 -18.48
CA PRO A 208 23.59 -8.19 -19.76
C PRO A 208 22.31 -8.45 -20.54
N ASP A 209 21.78 -9.65 -20.42
CA ASP A 209 20.62 -10.15 -21.15
C ASP A 209 19.26 -9.86 -20.50
N SER A 210 19.22 -9.22 -19.34
CA SER A 210 17.98 -9.02 -18.57
C SER A 210 16.93 -8.22 -19.35
N ASP A 211 15.69 -8.23 -18.88
CA ASP A 211 14.70 -7.22 -19.25
C ASP A 211 14.60 -6.17 -18.14
N ILE A 212 14.06 -4.99 -18.48
CA ILE A 212 13.82 -3.92 -17.51
C ILE A 212 12.34 -3.61 -17.49
N PHE A 213 11.69 -3.84 -16.35
CA PHE A 213 10.35 -3.34 -16.11
C PHE A 213 10.43 -1.96 -15.44
N LEU A 214 9.84 -0.94 -16.05
CA LEU A 214 9.81 0.42 -15.50
C LEU A 214 8.40 0.77 -15.02
N ALA A 215 8.27 0.99 -13.72
CA ALA A 215 7.08 1.59 -13.10
C ALA A 215 7.39 3.05 -12.76
N THR A 216 6.76 3.98 -13.49
CA THR A 216 6.89 5.43 -13.28
C THR A 216 5.55 6.14 -13.46
N ASP A 217 5.39 7.28 -12.80
CA ASP A 217 4.26 8.20 -12.95
C ASP A 217 4.61 9.42 -13.85
N ASN A 218 5.80 9.43 -14.46
CA ASN A 218 6.31 10.57 -15.21
C ASN A 218 6.85 10.18 -16.59
N ALA A 219 6.37 10.92 -17.61
CA ALA A 219 6.70 10.70 -19.02
C ALA A 219 8.16 11.01 -19.36
N GLU A 220 8.76 12.05 -18.77
CA GLU A 220 10.17 12.41 -19.01
C GLU A 220 11.11 11.28 -18.53
N ILE A 221 10.84 10.72 -17.35
CA ILE A 221 11.58 9.58 -16.81
C ILE A 221 11.42 8.35 -17.72
N GLN A 222 10.20 8.10 -18.22
CA GLN A 222 9.97 7.01 -19.16
C GLN A 222 10.82 7.16 -20.42
N THR A 223 10.79 8.34 -21.05
CA THR A 223 11.57 8.63 -22.27
C THR A 223 13.06 8.46 -22.00
N ARG A 224 13.57 9.07 -20.93
CA ARG A 224 14.98 9.03 -20.54
C ARG A 224 15.51 7.60 -20.33
N ILE A 225 14.74 6.75 -19.66
CA ILE A 225 15.14 5.35 -19.43
C ILE A 225 15.06 4.53 -20.72
N LYS A 226 14.03 4.74 -21.57
CA LYS A 226 13.92 4.06 -22.87
C LYS A 226 15.06 4.42 -23.82
N GLU A 227 15.51 5.68 -23.82
CA GLU A 227 16.64 6.12 -24.64
C GLU A 227 17.99 5.59 -24.10
N SER A 228 18.11 5.47 -22.77
CA SER A 228 19.36 5.05 -22.12
C SER A 228 19.56 3.54 -22.06
N PHE A 229 18.49 2.75 -22.17
CA PHE A 229 18.53 1.30 -21.96
C PHE A 229 17.66 0.55 -22.98
N GLN A 230 18.20 -0.55 -23.51
CA GLN A 230 17.43 -1.47 -24.34
C GLN A 230 16.58 -2.43 -23.49
N ARG A 231 15.59 -3.06 -24.13
CA ARG A 231 14.71 -4.08 -23.52
C ARG A 231 13.95 -3.56 -22.30
N VAL A 232 13.51 -2.31 -22.38
CA VAL A 232 12.65 -1.66 -21.39
C VAL A 232 11.19 -1.88 -21.78
N PHE A 233 10.37 -2.32 -20.83
CA PHE A 233 8.94 -2.46 -20.98
C PHE A 233 8.21 -1.89 -19.76
N LEU A 234 6.94 -1.58 -19.95
CA LEU A 234 6.10 -0.88 -18.98
C LEU A 234 4.62 -1.15 -19.29
N VAL A 235 3.75 -0.80 -18.35
CA VAL A 235 2.30 -0.79 -18.54
C VAL A 235 1.93 0.38 -19.43
N ASP A 236 1.20 0.14 -20.52
CA ASP A 236 0.67 1.22 -21.35
C ASP A 236 -0.45 1.95 -20.58
N LYS A 237 -0.20 3.20 -20.22
CA LYS A 237 -1.08 4.02 -19.38
C LYS A 237 -0.88 5.50 -19.67
N ALA A 238 -1.90 6.30 -19.38
CA ALA A 238 -1.79 7.75 -19.42
C ALA A 238 -0.80 8.21 -18.33
N LEU A 239 0.12 9.09 -18.70
CA LEU A 239 1.08 9.69 -17.78
C LEU A 239 0.77 11.18 -17.63
N THR A 240 0.94 11.70 -16.42
CA THR A 240 0.79 13.13 -16.19
C THR A 240 2.05 13.86 -16.66
N CYS A 241 1.87 14.94 -17.41
CA CYS A 241 2.97 15.84 -17.77
C CYS A 241 3.33 16.79 -16.62
N ASP A 242 2.39 17.01 -15.69
CA ASP A 242 2.45 18.11 -14.71
C ASP A 242 3.07 17.72 -13.36
N GLY A 243 3.49 16.46 -13.19
CA GLY A 243 4.24 16.02 -12.01
C GLY A 243 3.45 15.98 -10.69
N ARG A 244 2.11 16.05 -10.70
CA ARG A 244 1.26 15.85 -9.50
C ARG A 244 1.11 14.35 -9.16
N PRO A 245 1.08 13.96 -7.88
CA PRO A 245 0.84 12.57 -7.48
C PRO A 245 -0.49 12.02 -8.01
N LEU A 246 -0.48 10.78 -8.52
CA LEU A 246 -1.68 10.13 -9.09
C LEU A 246 -2.87 10.07 -8.12
N HIS A 247 -2.65 10.07 -6.81
CA HIS A 247 -3.73 10.04 -5.81
C HIS A 247 -4.26 11.43 -5.44
N GLU A 248 -3.56 12.51 -5.82
CA GLU A 248 -4.01 13.90 -5.67
C GLU A 248 -4.67 14.42 -6.96
N ALA A 249 -4.50 13.70 -8.06
CA ALA A 249 -5.10 13.97 -9.36
C ALA A 249 -6.39 13.16 -9.60
N ALA A 250 -6.94 12.50 -8.57
CA ALA A 250 -8.13 11.65 -8.66
C ALA A 250 -9.30 12.34 -9.38
N ASP A 251 -9.52 13.62 -9.09
CA ASP A 251 -10.58 14.45 -9.67
C ASP A 251 -10.33 14.85 -11.14
N THR A 252 -9.14 14.56 -11.68
CA THR A 252 -8.74 14.90 -13.05
C THR A 252 -8.69 13.70 -13.99
N PHE A 253 -8.89 12.48 -13.48
CA PHE A 253 -8.96 11.29 -14.34
C PHE A 253 -10.36 11.07 -14.86
N GLU A 254 -10.47 10.78 -16.14
CA GLU A 254 -11.73 10.35 -16.76
C GLU A 254 -12.21 9.01 -16.18
N ASP A 255 -11.29 8.12 -15.75
CA ASP A 255 -11.60 6.84 -15.11
C ASP A 255 -10.62 6.55 -13.94
N PRO A 256 -10.93 7.01 -12.72
CA PRO A 256 -10.10 6.77 -11.53
C PRO A 256 -9.91 5.28 -11.18
N LEU A 257 -10.89 4.43 -11.51
CA LEU A 257 -10.82 3.00 -11.22
C LEU A 257 -9.86 2.29 -12.18
N ARG A 258 -9.80 2.72 -13.45
CA ARG A 258 -8.78 2.26 -14.40
C ARG A 258 -7.38 2.65 -13.94
N GLU A 259 -7.17 3.87 -13.46
CA GLU A 259 -5.87 4.27 -12.93
C GLU A 259 -5.48 3.51 -11.67
N ALA A 260 -6.45 3.22 -10.82
CA ALA A 260 -6.28 2.35 -9.68
C ALA A 260 -5.80 0.94 -10.11
N ARG A 261 -6.39 0.37 -11.15
CA ARG A 261 -5.96 -0.91 -11.75
C ARG A 261 -4.57 -0.82 -12.36
N ASN A 262 -4.24 0.24 -13.10
CA ASN A 262 -2.91 0.46 -13.68
C ASN A 262 -1.83 0.48 -12.59
N ALA A 263 -2.09 1.16 -11.47
CA ALA A 263 -1.19 1.19 -10.33
C ALA A 263 -1.02 -0.19 -9.68
N LEU A 264 -2.07 -1.01 -9.62
CA LEU A 264 -1.92 -2.39 -9.14
C LEU A 264 -1.15 -3.27 -10.14
N ILE A 265 -1.37 -3.12 -11.45
CA ILE A 265 -0.59 -3.83 -12.46
C ILE A 265 0.91 -3.51 -12.29
N ASP A 266 1.27 -2.23 -12.11
CA ASP A 266 2.66 -1.84 -11.83
C ASP A 266 3.20 -2.49 -10.55
N MET A 267 2.45 -2.45 -9.44
CA MET A 267 2.89 -3.01 -8.17
C MET A 267 3.13 -4.52 -8.26
N TRP A 268 2.23 -5.24 -8.93
CA TRP A 268 2.35 -6.70 -9.12
C TRP A 268 3.40 -7.08 -10.15
N ALA A 269 3.59 -6.28 -11.20
CA ALA A 269 4.68 -6.46 -12.14
C ALA A 269 6.05 -6.25 -11.46
N LEU A 270 6.19 -5.23 -10.61
CA LEU A 270 7.39 -5.06 -9.77
C LEU A 270 7.60 -6.27 -8.84
N ALA A 271 6.52 -6.78 -8.24
CA ALA A 271 6.58 -7.95 -7.36
C ALA A 271 7.01 -9.23 -8.07
N ARG A 272 6.80 -9.32 -9.40
CA ARG A 272 7.23 -10.47 -10.23
C ARG A 272 8.68 -10.37 -10.70
N CYS A 273 9.34 -9.22 -10.53
CA CYS A 273 10.72 -9.02 -10.96
C CYS A 273 11.73 -9.78 -10.08
N ASP A 274 12.86 -10.19 -10.67
CA ASP A 274 13.94 -10.87 -9.95
C ASP A 274 14.77 -9.93 -9.07
N TRP A 275 14.91 -8.68 -9.53
CA TRP A 275 15.62 -7.60 -8.87
C TRP A 275 14.74 -6.37 -8.79
N LEU A 276 14.94 -5.55 -7.76
CA LEU A 276 14.19 -4.31 -7.59
C LEU A 276 15.13 -3.15 -7.29
N ILE A 277 15.12 -2.13 -8.14
CA ILE A 277 15.75 -0.82 -7.89
C ILE A 277 14.64 0.14 -7.51
N HIS A 278 14.68 0.66 -6.29
CA HIS A 278 13.60 1.49 -5.76
C HIS A 278 14.11 2.43 -4.67
N SER A 279 13.19 3.23 -4.13
CA SER A 279 13.38 3.97 -2.88
C SER A 279 12.56 3.33 -1.77
N SER A 280 13.15 3.10 -0.59
CA SER A 280 12.39 2.67 0.60
C SER A 280 11.44 3.74 1.15
N GLN A 281 11.53 4.98 0.66
CA GLN A 281 10.57 6.04 1.00
C GLN A 281 9.20 5.84 0.34
N SER A 282 9.15 5.06 -0.75
CA SER A 282 7.88 4.70 -1.38
C SER A 282 7.36 3.39 -0.80
N THR A 283 6.27 3.47 -0.04
CA THR A 283 5.57 2.28 0.44
C THR A 283 5.04 1.42 -0.70
N PHE A 284 4.87 1.98 -1.90
CA PHE A 284 4.48 1.24 -3.10
C PHE A 284 5.50 0.15 -3.45
N SER A 285 6.78 0.51 -3.60
CA SER A 285 7.84 -0.45 -3.93
C SER A 285 8.18 -1.38 -2.77
N VAL A 286 8.08 -0.90 -1.52
CA VAL A 286 8.24 -1.77 -0.33
C VAL A 286 7.15 -2.84 -0.31
N THR A 287 5.91 -2.48 -0.64
CA THR A 287 4.79 -3.43 -0.74
C THR A 287 5.03 -4.43 -1.86
N ALA A 288 5.46 -3.98 -3.05
CA ALA A 288 5.82 -4.87 -4.16
C ALA A 288 6.89 -5.90 -3.77
N ALA A 289 7.96 -5.47 -3.10
CA ALA A 289 9.02 -6.37 -2.63
C ALA A 289 8.50 -7.43 -1.64
N LEU A 290 7.58 -7.05 -0.74
CA LEU A 290 6.95 -7.96 0.22
C LEU A 290 5.99 -8.94 -0.46
N ILE A 291 5.21 -8.50 -1.45
CA ILE A 291 4.35 -9.38 -2.27
C ILE A 291 5.22 -10.41 -2.99
N GLY A 292 6.26 -9.96 -3.68
CA GLY A 292 7.17 -10.80 -4.47
C GLY A 292 8.14 -11.66 -3.65
N LYS A 293 8.21 -11.46 -2.33
CA LYS A 293 9.28 -11.99 -1.47
C LYS A 293 10.68 -11.74 -2.04
N ILE A 294 10.89 -10.58 -2.67
CA ILE A 294 12.20 -10.22 -3.24
C ILE A 294 13.18 -10.08 -2.06
N PRO A 295 14.27 -10.87 -1.99
CA PRO A 295 15.16 -10.82 -0.84
C PRO A 295 15.93 -9.48 -0.80
N PRO A 296 16.34 -8.98 0.39
CA PRO A 296 17.09 -7.73 0.50
C PRO A 296 18.37 -7.69 -0.35
N THR A 297 19.01 -8.84 -0.58
CA THR A 297 20.20 -8.97 -1.43
C THR A 297 19.94 -8.72 -2.92
N ARG A 298 18.67 -8.73 -3.34
CA ARG A 298 18.21 -8.40 -4.70
C ARG A 298 17.45 -7.07 -4.78
N GLN A 299 17.44 -6.31 -3.68
CA GLN A 299 16.88 -4.97 -3.62
C GLN A 299 18.02 -3.94 -3.59
N ILE A 300 17.92 -2.93 -4.44
CA ILE A 300 18.83 -1.78 -4.45
C ILE A 300 18.01 -0.56 -4.05
N ASP A 301 18.11 -0.18 -2.78
CA ASP A 301 17.49 1.02 -2.24
C ASP A 301 18.39 2.24 -2.46
N VAL A 302 18.02 3.11 -3.40
CA VAL A 302 18.83 4.27 -3.77
C VAL A 302 18.85 5.39 -2.71
N ASP A 303 17.98 5.28 -1.69
CA ASP A 303 17.89 6.19 -0.55
C ASP A 303 18.33 5.55 0.79
N GLY A 304 18.68 4.27 0.79
CA GLY A 304 18.88 3.47 2.01
C GLY A 304 20.03 3.94 2.91
N THR A 305 20.95 4.75 2.41
CA THR A 305 22.06 5.31 3.20
C THR A 305 21.74 6.67 3.84
N ASN A 306 20.53 7.20 3.65
CA ASN A 306 20.16 8.50 4.22
C ASN A 306 19.71 8.35 5.68
N LEU A 307 20.60 8.65 6.63
CA LEU A 307 20.33 8.57 8.08
C LEU A 307 19.06 9.32 8.53
N LYS A 308 18.75 10.46 7.90
CA LYS A 308 17.51 11.22 8.19
C LYS A 308 16.25 10.43 7.82
N VAL A 309 16.32 9.62 6.75
CA VAL A 309 15.21 8.78 6.28
C VAL A 309 14.98 7.62 7.24
N ILE A 310 16.05 6.95 7.67
CA ILE A 310 15.99 5.82 8.62
C ILE A 310 15.36 6.28 9.96
N LEU A 311 15.83 7.39 10.51
CA LEU A 311 15.31 7.95 11.77
C LEU A 311 13.84 8.34 11.66
N LYS A 312 13.45 8.97 10.54
CA LYS A 312 12.05 9.34 10.26
C LYS A 312 11.14 8.12 10.17
N GLN A 313 11.54 7.09 9.43
CA GLN A 313 10.75 5.86 9.29
C GLN A 313 10.58 5.13 10.64
N CYS A 314 11.65 5.08 11.45
CA CYS A 314 11.60 4.49 12.79
C CYS A 314 10.59 5.23 13.68
N PHE A 315 10.70 6.56 13.78
CA PHE A 315 9.75 7.38 14.56
C PHE A 315 8.31 7.20 14.07
N GLN A 316 8.09 7.26 12.76
CA GLN A 316 6.76 7.10 12.15
C GLN A 316 6.12 5.73 12.39
N SER A 317 6.93 4.67 12.48
CA SER A 317 6.45 3.31 12.75
C SER A 317 6.10 3.05 14.22
N LEU A 318 6.69 3.83 15.14
CA LEU A 318 6.52 3.70 16.59
C LEU A 318 5.47 4.69 17.16
N SER A 319 5.27 5.83 16.51
CA SER A 319 4.28 6.85 16.88
C SER A 319 2.84 6.37 16.63
#